data_AF-A0A397TGN1-F1
#
_entry.id   AF-A0A397TGN1-F1
#
_cell.length_a   1.000
_cell.length_b   1.000
_cell.length_c   1.000
_cell.angle_alpha   90.00
_cell.angle_beta   90.00
_cell.angle_gamma   90.00
#
_symmetry.space_group_name_H-M   'P 1'
#
loop_
_entity.id
_entity.type
_entity.pdbx_description
1 polymer ?
#
loop_
_entity_poly.entity_id
_entity_poly.type
_entity_poly.pdbx_seq_one_letter_code
_entity_poly.pdbx_strand_id
1 'polypeptide(L)'
;MIMYFIATGKQPFDKCNYDAMKITKGIRPEINASEVPEHYINLMKMCWDSNPNNRPDVIELYKSIEFICKSFHDSYFIFSSTEEKQQYYEIKKQFKEAEEYRKTNLSSIKNDKIRKLELLSIYMDNLPEETEETDDTDDTDDNYWGD
;
A
#
# COMPACT_ATOMS: atom_id res chain seq x y z
N MET A 1 10.95 6.57 -8.94
CA MET A 1 10.68 5.63 -7.84
C MET A 1 10.33 6.34 -6.53
N ILE A 2 10.94 7.48 -6.19
CA ILE A 2 10.60 8.26 -4.98
C ILE A 2 9.09 8.60 -4.91
N MET A 3 8.52 9.11 -6.01
CA MET A 3 7.08 9.41 -6.10
C MET A 3 6.18 8.20 -5.77
N TYR A 4 6.58 6.99 -6.17
CA TYR A 4 5.82 5.77 -5.88
C TYR A 4 5.78 5.48 -4.39
N PHE A 5 6.93 5.57 -3.74
CA PHE A 5 7.03 5.37 -2.30
C PHE A 5 6.18 6.39 -1.54
N ILE A 6 6.24 7.67 -1.94
CA ILE A 6 5.43 8.73 -1.33
C ILE A 6 3.93 8.46 -1.50
N ALA A 7 3.50 8.08 -2.71
CA ALA A 7 2.10 7.88 -3.01
C ALA A 7 1.49 6.63 -2.34
N THR A 8 2.27 5.58 -2.16
CA THR A 8 1.76 4.26 -1.74
C THR A 8 2.21 3.83 -0.34
N GLY A 9 3.28 4.43 0.19
CA GLY A 9 3.97 3.94 1.38
C GLY A 9 4.65 2.57 1.21
N LYS A 10 4.68 2.02 -0.01
CA LYS A 10 5.18 0.68 -0.31
C LYS A 10 6.59 0.77 -0.87
N GLN A 11 7.45 -0.18 -0.50
CA GLN A 11 8.75 -0.33 -1.14
C GLN A 11 8.55 -0.73 -2.61
N PRO A 12 9.13 0.01 -3.58
CA PRO A 12 9.09 -0.41 -4.97
C PRO A 12 9.69 -1.80 -5.11
N PHE A 13 8.98 -2.70 -5.80
CA PHE A 13 9.45 -4.06 -6.08
C PHE A 13 9.66 -4.96 -4.85
N ASP A 14 8.94 -4.72 -3.74
CA ASP A 14 9.03 -5.48 -2.48
C ASP A 14 8.97 -7.02 -2.65
N LYS A 15 8.18 -7.52 -3.61
CA LYS A 15 7.98 -8.94 -3.92
C LYS A 15 8.88 -9.47 -5.03
N CYS A 16 9.76 -8.65 -5.59
CA CYS A 16 10.71 -9.11 -6.60
C CYS A 16 12.05 -9.41 -5.93
N ASN A 17 12.43 -10.70 -5.90
CA ASN A 17 13.83 -11.08 -5.78
C ASN A 17 14.63 -10.23 -6.76
N TYR A 18 15.62 -9.49 -6.23
CA TYR A 18 16.37 -8.34 -6.78
C TYR A 18 16.93 -8.50 -8.20
N ASP A 19 16.07 -8.67 -9.20
CA ASP A 19 16.49 -8.76 -10.58
C ASP A 19 16.36 -7.39 -11.24
N ALA A 20 17.45 -6.63 -11.21
CA ALA A 20 17.57 -5.36 -11.93
C ALA A 20 17.20 -5.50 -13.42
N MET A 21 17.28 -6.72 -13.99
CA MET A 21 16.83 -6.99 -15.36
C MET A 21 15.33 -6.74 -15.57
N LYS A 22 14.51 -6.82 -14.53
CA LYS A 22 13.07 -6.53 -14.66
C LYS A 22 12.83 -5.05 -14.96
N ILE A 23 13.60 -4.16 -14.32
CA ILE A 23 13.52 -2.72 -14.56
C ILE A 23 13.96 -2.39 -15.98
N THR A 24 15.05 -3.00 -16.45
CA THR A 24 15.55 -2.82 -17.83
C THR A 24 14.59 -3.39 -18.88
N LYS A 25 13.81 -4.42 -18.54
CA LYS A 25 12.71 -4.95 -19.35
C LYS A 25 11.41 -4.12 -19.28
N GLY A 26 11.43 -2.96 -18.62
CA GLY A 26 10.29 -2.06 -18.56
C GLY A 26 9.25 -2.40 -17.49
N ILE A 27 9.49 -3.38 -16.62
CA ILE A 27 8.57 -3.70 -15.53
C ILE A 27 8.54 -2.52 -14.54
N ARG A 28 7.33 -2.15 -14.10
CA ARG A 28 7.08 -1.06 -13.14
C ARG A 28 6.18 -1.56 -12.01
N PRO A 29 6.26 -0.96 -10.81
CA PRO A 29 5.38 -1.32 -9.71
C PRO A 29 3.92 -1.07 -10.05
N GLU A 30 3.02 -1.93 -9.55
CA GLU A 30 1.58 -1.75 -9.69
C GLU A 30 1.08 -0.58 -8.82
N ILE A 31 0.14 0.18 -9.35
CA ILE A 31 -0.46 1.35 -8.71
C ILE A 31 -1.97 1.17 -8.70
N ASN A 32 -2.58 1.29 -7.52
CA ASN A 32 -4.03 1.37 -7.41
C ASN A 32 -4.49 2.77 -7.83
N ALA A 33 -5.19 2.86 -8.97
CA ALA A 33 -5.65 4.13 -9.53
C ALA A 33 -6.65 4.87 -8.63
N SER A 34 -7.32 4.16 -7.70
CA SER A 34 -8.22 4.78 -6.73
C SER A 34 -7.48 5.35 -5.52
N GLU A 35 -6.27 4.88 -5.20
CA GLU A 35 -5.48 5.37 -4.06
C GLU A 35 -4.62 6.58 -4.39
N VAL A 36 -4.31 6.80 -5.67
CA VAL A 36 -3.36 7.83 -6.11
C VAL A 36 -4.01 8.69 -7.18
N PRO A 37 -3.94 10.03 -7.08
CA PRO A 37 -4.54 10.92 -8.08
C PRO A 37 -3.96 10.67 -9.47
N GLU A 38 -4.81 10.64 -10.48
CA GLU A 38 -4.41 10.31 -11.85
C GLU A 38 -3.29 11.21 -12.37
N HIS A 39 -3.37 12.52 -12.12
CA HIS A 39 -2.34 13.47 -12.51
C HIS A 39 -0.97 13.12 -11.90
N TYR A 40 -0.95 12.68 -10.64
CA TYR A 40 0.28 12.24 -9.97
C TYR A 40 0.80 10.92 -10.54
N ILE A 41 -0.09 9.98 -10.89
CA ILE A 41 0.26 8.73 -11.58
C ILE A 41 0.92 9.02 -12.92
N ASN A 42 0.34 9.92 -13.72
CA ASN A 42 0.84 10.26 -15.04
C ASN A 42 2.22 10.93 -14.95
N LEU A 43 2.41 11.90 -14.06
CA LEU A 43 3.71 12.52 -13.81
C LEU A 43 4.77 11.49 -13.37
N MET A 44 4.41 10.62 -12.44
CA MET A 44 5.27 9.52 -12.00
C MET A 44 5.61 8.57 -13.15
N LYS A 45 4.66 8.29 -14.05
CA LYS A 45 4.85 7.47 -15.24
C LYS A 45 5.83 8.08 -16.24
N MET A 46 5.72 9.38 -16.49
CA MET A 46 6.66 10.09 -17.37
C MET A 46 8.09 10.03 -16.80
N CYS A 47 8.26 10.19 -15.48
CA CYS A 47 9.58 10.19 -14.84
C CYS A 47 10.37 8.87 -15.01
N TRP A 48 9.69 7.74 -15.23
CA TRP A 48 10.31 6.43 -15.40
C TRP A 48 9.98 5.77 -16.74
N ASP A 49 9.63 6.58 -17.75
CA ASP A 49 9.38 6.10 -19.11
C ASP A 49 10.64 5.39 -19.65
N SER A 50 10.42 4.30 -20.39
CA SER A 50 11.49 3.53 -21.02
C SER A 50 12.18 4.32 -22.12
N ASN A 51 11.46 5.20 -22.81
CA ASN A 51 12.02 6.17 -23.74
C ASN A 51 12.48 7.42 -22.96
N PRO A 52 13.79 7.72 -22.93
CA PRO A 52 14.31 8.89 -22.22
C PRO A 52 13.73 10.22 -22.71
N ASN A 53 13.32 10.31 -23.97
CA ASN A 53 12.76 11.54 -24.55
C ASN A 53 11.35 11.88 -24.03
N ASN A 54 10.65 10.90 -23.45
CA ASN A 54 9.34 11.12 -22.81
C ASN A 54 9.47 11.56 -21.35
N ARG A 55 10.68 11.52 -20.79
CA ARG A 55 10.91 11.94 -19.41
C ARG A 55 10.90 13.45 -19.33
N PRO A 56 10.21 14.04 -18.34
CA PRO A 56 10.20 15.47 -18.18
C PRO A 56 11.59 15.95 -17.81
N ASP A 57 11.95 17.14 -18.28
CA ASP A 57 13.13 17.80 -17.73
C ASP A 57 12.88 18.27 -16.29
N VAL A 58 13.93 18.75 -15.63
CA VAL A 58 13.84 19.18 -14.22
C VAL A 58 12.90 20.38 -14.02
N ILE A 59 12.79 21.25 -15.02
CA ILE A 59 11.95 22.46 -14.97
C ILE A 59 10.48 22.05 -15.13
N GLU A 60 10.17 21.17 -16.08
CA GLU A 60 8.83 20.61 -16.27
C GLU A 60 8.37 19.86 -15.03
N LEU A 61 9.21 18.96 -14.50
CA LEU A 61 8.91 18.21 -13.28
C LEU A 61 8.67 19.15 -12.08
N TYR A 62 9.53 20.16 -11.92
CA TYR A 62 9.38 21.16 -10.86
C TYR A 62 8.04 21.89 -10.96
N LYS A 63 7.67 22.39 -12.15
CA LYS A 63 6.41 23.09 -12.37
C LYS A 63 5.20 22.21 -12.05
N SER A 64 5.21 20.94 -12.48
CA SER A 64 4.12 20.00 -12.17
C SER A 64 3.99 19.74 -10.67
N ILE A 65 5.11 19.53 -9.97
CA ILE A 65 5.09 19.32 -8.51
C ILE A 65 4.63 20.59 -7.79
N GLU A 66 5.14 21.76 -8.18
CA GLU A 66 4.74 23.05 -7.61
C GLU A 66 3.22 23.28 -7.78
N PHE A 67 2.69 22.96 -8.96
CA PHE A 67 1.26 23.09 -9.25
C PHE A 67 0.41 22.16 -8.37
N ILE A 68 0.86 20.91 -8.18
CA ILE A 68 0.25 19.97 -7.24
C ILE A 68 0.30 20.54 -5.81
N CYS A 69 1.45 21.03 -5.34
CA CYS A 69 1.58 21.60 -3.99
C CYS A 69 0.64 22.80 -3.77
N LYS A 70 0.51 23.67 -4.76
CA LYS A 70 -0.41 24.82 -4.73
C LYS A 70 -1.88 24.39 -4.62
N SER A 71 -2.25 23.20 -5.11
CA SER A 71 -3.62 22.69 -4.97
C SER A 71 -4.05 22.42 -3.51
N PHE A 72 -3.08 22.24 -2.60
CA PHE A 72 -3.33 21.97 -1.18
C PHE A 72 -3.38 23.22 -0.30
N HIS A 73 -2.71 24.29 -0.71
CA HIS A 73 -2.76 25.55 0.01
C HIS A 73 -3.93 26.37 -0.53
N ASP A 74 -4.98 26.56 0.27
CA ASP A 74 -6.09 27.50 0.02
C ASP A 74 -5.62 28.98 0.06
N SER A 75 -4.42 29.25 -0.42
CA SER A 75 -3.96 30.60 -0.72
C SER A 75 -4.65 31.10 -1.99
N TYR A 76 -4.90 32.41 -2.05
CA TYR A 76 -5.48 33.06 -3.22
C TYR A 76 -4.50 32.97 -4.41
N PHE A 77 -4.60 31.88 -5.17
CA PHE A 77 -3.76 31.65 -6.34
C PHE A 77 -4.30 32.45 -7.52
N ILE A 78 -3.45 33.31 -8.09
CA ILE A 78 -3.76 34.07 -9.30
C ILE A 78 -3.46 33.17 -10.48
N PHE A 79 -4.50 32.70 -11.16
CA PHE A 79 -4.38 31.96 -12.41
C PHE A 79 -3.99 32.90 -13.54
N SER A 80 -3.01 32.51 -14.34
CA SER A 80 -2.58 33.26 -15.51
C SER A 80 -3.57 33.09 -16.67
N SER A 81 -4.33 32.00 -16.68
CA SER A 81 -5.34 31.72 -17.71
C SER A 81 -6.52 30.87 -17.20
N THR A 82 -7.56 30.75 -18.03
CA THR A 82 -8.72 29.89 -17.80
C THR A 82 -8.37 28.41 -17.81
N GLU A 83 -7.44 28.01 -18.67
CA GLU A 83 -6.99 26.62 -18.80
C GLU A 83 -6.22 26.20 -17.55
N GLU A 84 -5.33 27.06 -17.04
CA GLU A 84 -4.60 26.81 -15.79
C GLU A 84 -5.58 26.66 -14.61
N LYS A 85 -6.60 27.52 -14.56
CA LYS A 85 -7.66 27.42 -13.55
C LYS A 85 -8.43 26.10 -13.64
N GLN A 86 -8.79 25.65 -14.85
CA GLN A 86 -9.48 24.37 -15.04
C GLN A 86 -8.60 23.19 -14.60
N GLN A 87 -7.34 23.16 -15.02
CA GLN A 87 -6.38 22.14 -14.62
C GLN A 87 -6.22 22.07 -13.10
N TYR A 88 -6.16 23.22 -12.43
CA TYR A 88 -6.08 23.29 -10.97
C TYR A 88 -7.27 22.59 -10.30
N TYR A 89 -8.50 22.89 -10.73
CA TYR A 89 -9.69 22.29 -10.12
C TYR A 89 -9.80 20.79 -10.41
N GLU A 90 -9.39 20.35 -11.60
CA GLU A 90 -9.36 18.93 -11.94
C GLU A 90 -8.37 18.17 -11.04
N ILE A 91 -7.16 18.69 -10.88
CA ILE A 91 -6.17 18.09 -9.97
C ILE A 91 -6.71 18.09 -8.53
N LYS A 92 -7.20 19.23 -8.03
CA LYS A 92 -7.74 19.34 -6.67
C LYS A 92 -8.85 18.31 -6.42
N LYS A 93 -9.70 18.08 -7.41
CA LYS A 93 -10.76 17.06 -7.37
C LYS A 93 -10.18 15.65 -7.28
N GLN A 94 -9.24 15.27 -8.15
CA GLN A 94 -8.61 13.94 -8.13
C GLN A 94 -7.92 13.65 -6.78
N PHE A 95 -7.26 14.65 -6.19
CA PHE A 95 -6.64 14.53 -4.87
C PHE A 95 -7.67 14.30 -3.76
N LYS A 96 -8.81 15.00 -3.82
CA LYS A 96 -9.92 14.81 -2.88
C LYS A 96 -10.52 13.41 -3.00
N GLU A 97 -10.79 12.93 -4.22
CA GLU A 97 -11.35 11.60 -4.47
C GLU A 97 -10.42 10.48 -3.97
N ALA A 98 -9.12 10.59 -4.26
CA ALA A 98 -8.14 9.62 -3.78
C ALA A 98 -8.05 9.60 -2.24
N GLU A 99 -8.19 10.76 -1.59
CA GLU A 99 -8.21 10.84 -0.12
C GLU A 99 -9.47 10.23 0.47
N GLU A 100 -10.64 10.47 -0.13
CA GLU A 100 -11.89 9.84 0.28
C GLU A 100 -11.80 8.32 0.15
N TYR A 101 -11.27 7.81 -0.96
CA TYR A 101 -11.03 6.38 -1.14
C TYR A 101 -10.08 5.80 -0.07
N ARG A 102 -8.97 6.49 0.24
CA ARG A 102 -8.06 6.03 1.30
C ARG A 102 -8.75 5.95 2.65
N LYS A 103 -9.60 6.93 3.00
CA LYS A 103 -10.37 6.94 4.25
C LYS A 103 -11.37 5.80 4.34
N THR A 104 -12.10 5.53 3.26
CA THR A 104 -13.11 4.46 3.22
C THR A 104 -12.47 3.07 3.21
N ASN A 105 -11.40 2.86 2.47
CA ASN A 105 -10.66 1.59 2.52
C ASN A 105 -10.04 1.35 3.90
N LEU A 106 -9.48 2.39 4.53
CA LEU A 106 -8.89 2.26 5.86
C LEU A 106 -9.93 1.86 6.91
N SER A 107 -11.15 2.41 6.85
CA SER A 107 -12.24 2.02 7.76
C SER A 107 -12.69 0.58 7.50
N SER A 108 -12.82 0.17 6.23
CA SER A 108 -13.15 -1.22 5.87
C SER A 108 -12.13 -2.20 6.42
N ILE A 109 -10.83 -1.94 6.21
CA ILE A 109 -9.74 -2.83 6.67
C ILE A 109 -9.74 -2.97 8.19
N LYS A 110 -10.00 -1.88 8.93
CA LYS A 110 -10.10 -1.92 10.39
C LYS A 110 -11.26 -2.80 10.83
N ASN A 111 -12.42 -2.63 10.21
CA ASN A 111 -13.62 -3.40 10.52
C ASN A 111 -13.44 -4.90 10.21
N ASP A 112 -12.82 -5.23 9.07
CA ASP A 112 -12.55 -6.63 8.69
C ASP A 112 -11.57 -7.31 9.65
N LYS A 113 -10.53 -6.59 10.10
CA LYS A 113 -9.60 -7.10 11.12
C LYS A 113 -10.29 -7.36 12.45
N ILE A 114 -11.15 -6.44 12.90
CA ILE A 114 -11.94 -6.61 14.13
C ILE A 114 -12.82 -7.85 14.00
N ARG A 115 -13.58 -7.98 12.91
CA ARG A 115 -14.45 -9.14 12.69
C ARG A 115 -13.67 -10.46 12.65
N LYS A 116 -12.47 -10.47 12.06
CA LYS A 116 -11.62 -11.67 12.04
C LYS A 116 -11.10 -12.03 13.45
N LEU A 117 -10.76 -11.04 14.27
CA LEU A 117 -10.36 -11.26 15.66
C LEU A 117 -11.53 -11.77 16.52
N GLU A 118 -12.73 -11.23 16.33
CA GLU A 118 -13.95 -11.71 17.00
C GLU A 118 -14.25 -13.17 16.63
N LEU A 119 -14.13 -13.53 15.34
CA LEU A 119 -14.31 -14.92 14.91
C LEU A 119 -13.26 -15.86 15.51
N LEU A 120 -12.01 -15.41 15.62
CA LEU A 120 -10.94 -16.16 16.26
C LEU A 120 -11.20 -16.36 17.76
N SER A 121 -11.67 -15.34 18.48
CA SER A 121 -11.97 -15.50 19.92
C SER A 121 -13.09 -16.51 20.14
N ILE A 122 -14.17 -16.43 19.36
CA ILE A 122 -15.28 -17.38 19.42
C ILE A 122 -14.78 -18.81 19.14
N TYR A 123 -13.86 -18.98 18.19
CA TYR A 123 -13.30 -20.30 17.89
C TYR A 123 -12.48 -20.84 19.07
N MET A 124 -11.62 -20.01 19.68
CA MET A 124 -10.78 -20.41 20.82
C MET A 124 -11.61 -20.74 22.07
N ASP A 125 -12.73 -20.05 22.30
CA ASP A 125 -13.65 -20.33 23.42
C ASP A 125 -14.39 -21.67 23.28
N ASN A 126 -14.47 -22.20 22.05
CA ASN A 126 -15.11 -23.48 21.73
C ASN A 126 -14.09 -24.61 21.49
N LEU A 127 -12.80 -24.39 21.74
CA LEU A 127 -11.82 -25.46 21.66
C LEU A 127 -12.08 -26.46 22.80
N PRO A 128 -12.23 -27.76 22.52
CA PRO A 128 -12.31 -28.75 23.59
C PRO A 128 -11.01 -28.73 24.39
N GLU A 129 -11.11 -28.65 25.73
CA GLU A 129 -9.96 -28.83 26.61
C GLU A 129 -9.40 -30.23 26.36
N GLU A 130 -8.13 -30.31 25.95
CA GLU A 130 -7.41 -31.58 25.92
C GLU A 130 -7.38 -32.10 27.37
N THR A 131 -8.15 -33.16 27.63
CA THR A 131 -8.05 -33.89 28.88
C THR A 131 -6.66 -34.52 28.92
N GLU A 132 -5.81 -34.06 29.83
CA GLU A 132 -4.59 -34.78 30.20
C GLU A 132 -5.01 -36.19 30.62
N GLU A 133 -4.78 -37.18 29.76
CA GLU A 133 -4.74 -38.58 30.16
C GLU A 133 -3.58 -38.69 31.14
N THR A 134 -3.89 -38.74 32.43
CA THR A 134 -2.95 -39.17 33.45
C THR A 134 -2.67 -40.64 33.19
N ASP A 135 -1.53 -40.92 32.58
CA ASP A 135 -0.97 -42.25 32.41
C ASP A 135 -0.56 -42.75 33.82
N ASP A 136 -1.54 -43.26 34.56
CA ASP A 136 -1.31 -44.05 35.77
C ASP A 136 -0.60 -45.33 35.35
N THR A 137 0.72 -45.26 35.25
CA THR A 137 1.57 -46.45 35.17
C THR A 137 1.53 -47.12 36.53
N ASP A 138 0.63 -48.09 36.64
CA ASP A 138 0.49 -49.01 37.76
C ASP A 138 1.84 -49.74 37.97
N ASP A 139 2.47 -49.47 39.11
CA ASP A 139 3.62 -50.20 39.62
C ASP A 139 3.27 -51.70 39.65
N THR A 140 3.86 -52.48 38.75
CA THR A 140 4.02 -53.92 38.95
C THR A 140 5.50 -54.27 38.86
N ASP A 141 6.08 -54.37 40.06
CA ASP A 141 7.23 -55.21 40.36
C ASP A 141 7.10 -56.56 39.63
N ASP A 142 8.14 -56.95 38.90
CA ASP A 142 8.53 -58.36 38.82
C ASP A 142 10.05 -58.47 38.64
N ASN A 143 10.70 -58.76 39.76
CA ASN A 143 12.05 -59.31 39.84
C ASN A 143 12.15 -60.63 39.06
N TYR A 144 13.14 -60.79 38.19
CA TYR A 144 13.88 -62.04 37.86
C TYR A 144 14.82 -61.70 36.69
N TRP A 145 16.16 -61.77 36.78
CA TRP A 145 16.98 -62.97 36.96
C TRP A 145 18.37 -62.62 37.50
N GLY A 146 18.87 -63.46 38.40
CA GLY A 146 20.29 -63.60 38.69
C GLY A 146 20.97 -64.57 37.73
N ASP A 147 22.22 -64.25 37.36
CA ASP A 147 23.44 -65.06 37.51
C ASP A 147 24.63 -64.32 36.84
#